data_AF-A0A1Q6L9N0-F1
#
_entry.id   AF-A0A1Q6L9N0-F1
#
_cell.length_a   1.000
_cell.length_b   1.000
_cell.length_c   1.000
_cell.angle_alpha   90.00
_cell.angle_beta   90.00
_cell.angle_gamma   90.00
#
_symmetry.space_group_name_H-M   'P 1'
#
loop_
_entity.id
_entity.type
_entity.pdbx_description
1 polymer ?
#
loop_
_entity_poly.entity_id
_entity_poly.type
_entity_poly.pdbx_seq_one_letter_code
_entity_poly.pdbx_strand_id
1 'polypeptide(L)' 'MKENAKFLKCPICDNIIELIDGDVQHITCCGRKMEEMKANTTDAATEKHIPIYQWKRNII' A
#
# COMPACT_ATOMS: atom_id res chain seq x y z
N MET A 1 -2.64 13.29 13.67
CA MET A 1 -3.08 12.63 12.42
C MET A 1 -2.54 11.21 12.48
N LYS A 2 -3.39 10.17 12.31
CA LYS A 2 -2.88 8.81 12.16
C LYS A 2 -2.08 8.74 10.86
N GLU A 3 -0.92 8.09 10.87
CA GLU A 3 -0.18 7.83 9.65
C GLU A 3 -1.00 6.94 8.71
N ASN A 4 -0.87 7.17 7.41
CA ASN A 4 -1.46 6.28 6.40
C ASN A 4 -0.77 4.90 6.48
N ALA A 5 -1.53 3.84 6.19
CA ALA A 5 -0.96 2.50 6.05
C ALA A 5 0.16 2.50 5.01
N LYS A 6 1.32 1.93 5.37
CA LYS A 6 2.48 1.81 4.48
C LYS A 6 2.56 0.37 3.99
N PHE A 7 2.44 0.20 2.68
CA PHE A 7 2.62 -1.08 2.04
C PHE A 7 4.02 -1.17 1.42
N LEU A 8 4.66 -2.32 1.55
CA LEU A 8 5.98 -2.59 1.01
C LEU A 8 5.89 -3.76 0.04
N LYS A 9 6.62 -3.68 -1.07
CA LYS A 9 6.71 -4.75 -2.07
C LYS A 9 8.14 -5.19 -2.27
N CYS A 10 8.36 -6.51 -2.37
CA CYS A 10 9.65 -7.06 -2.78
C CYS A 10 9.81 -6.94 -4.31
N PRO A 11 10.92 -6.38 -4.82
CA PRO A 11 11.14 -6.27 -6.27
C PRO A 11 11.59 -7.59 -6.93
N ILE A 12 11.79 -8.67 -6.17
CA ILE A 12 12.26 -9.97 -6.68
C ILE A 12 11.13 -10.99 -6.73
N CYS A 13 10.41 -11.18 -5.63
CA CYS A 13 9.39 -12.22 -5.50
C CYS A 13 7.95 -11.68 -5.40
N ASP A 14 7.77 -10.36 -5.54
CA ASP A 14 6.48 -9.67 -5.47
C ASP A 14 5.69 -9.82 -4.15
N ASN A 15 6.31 -10.32 -3.07
CA ASN A 15 5.70 -10.34 -1.74
C ASN A 15 5.32 -8.92 -1.27
N ILE A 16 4.11 -8.79 -0.73
CA ILE A 16 3.57 -7.52 -0.21
C ILE A 16 3.28 -7.67 1.28
N ILE A 17 3.70 -6.67 2.07
CA ILE A 17 3.39 -6.59 3.50
C ILE A 17 2.87 -5.19 3.85
N GLU A 18 2.13 -5.09 4.96
CA GLU A 18 1.72 -3.83 5.58
C GLU A 18 2.51 -3.59 6.87
N LEU A 19 2.95 -2.36 7.10
CA LEU A 19 3.59 -1.96 8.35
C LEU A 19 2.53 -1.53 9.38
N ILE A 20 2.43 -2.27 10.48
CA ILE A 20 1.52 -1.94 11.59
C ILE A 20 2.16 -0.94 12.56
N ASP A 21 3.46 -1.10 12.87
CA ASP A 21 4.25 -0.20 13.71
C ASP A 21 5.75 -0.33 13.36
N GLY A 22 6.53 0.74 13.56
CA GLY A 22 7.98 0.78 13.33
C GLY A 22 8.45 1.54 12.08
N ASP A 23 9.61 1.14 11.54
CA ASP A 23 10.29 1.81 10.42
C ASP A 23 10.56 0.85 9.24
N VAL A 24 10.29 1.33 8.03
CA VAL A 24 10.44 0.61 6.75
C VAL A 24 11.90 0.37 6.36
N GLN A 25 12.87 1.17 6.87
CA GLN A 25 14.25 1.19 6.35
C GLN A 25 15.03 -0.13 6.49
N HIS A 26 14.59 -1.01 7.39
CA HIS A 26 15.29 -2.24 7.76
C HIS A 26 14.60 -3.52 7.24
N ILE A 27 13.51 -3.38 6.50
CA ILE A 27 12.72 -4.53 6.04
C ILE A 27 13.35 -5.08 4.76
N THR A 28 13.75 -6.36 4.81
CA THR A 28 14.45 -7.05 3.73
C THR A 28 13.67 -8.31 3.31
N CYS A 29 13.55 -8.52 2.00
CA CYS A 29 12.99 -9.74 1.42
C CYS A 29 13.87 -10.17 0.23
N CYS A 30 14.17 -11.47 0.10
CA CYS A 30 15.09 -12.01 -0.93
C CYS A 30 16.48 -11.34 -0.93
N GLY A 31 16.97 -10.91 0.24
CA GLY A 31 18.28 -10.26 0.39
C GLY A 31 18.36 -8.81 -0.11
N ARG A 32 17.23 -8.19 -0.48
CA ARG A 32 17.14 -6.77 -0.83
C ARG A 32 16.15 -6.03 0.05
N LYS A 33 16.38 -4.73 0.23
CA LYS A 33 15.41 -3.84 0.89
C LYS A 33 14.10 -3.84 0.11
N MET A 34 12.98 -3.88 0.83
CA MET A 34 11.66 -3.76 0.23
C MET A 34 11.37 -2.30 -0.17
N GLU A 35 10.50 -2.10 -1.15
CA GLU A 35 10.15 -0.79 -1.71
C GLU A 35 8.77 -0.34 -1.23
N GLU A 36 8.65 0.91 -0.77
CA GLU A 36 7.37 1.48 -0.34
C GLU A 36 6.45 1.75 -1.54
N MET A 37 5.27 1.14 -1.51
CA MET A 37 4.23 1.38 -2.50
C MET A 37 3.46 2.66 -2.14
N LYS A 38 3.92 3.78 -2.68
CA LYS A 38 3.22 5.06 -2.53
C LYS A 38 1.94 5.04 -3.37
N ALA A 39 0.81 5.31 -2.73
CA ALA A 39 -0.47 5.38 -3.43
C ALA A 39 -0.44 6.48 -4.51
N ASN A 40 -1.11 6.23 -5.64
CA ASN A 40 -1.28 7.17 -6.75
C ASN A 40 0.02 7.61 -7.47
N THR A 41 1.13 6.89 -7.31
CA THR A 41 2.40 7.24 -8.02
C THR A 41 2.62 6.44 -9.31
N THR A 42 1.79 5.44 -9.59
CA THR A 42 1.86 4.70 -10.86
C THR A 42 0.98 5.41 -11.89
N ASP A 43 1.51 5.66 -13.08
CA ASP A 43 0.81 6.26 -14.21
C ASP A 43 -0.15 5.23 -14.85
N ALA A 44 -1.14 4.82 -14.07
CA ALA A 44 -2.21 3.93 -14.47
C ALA A 44 -3.50 4.74 -14.61
N ALA A 45 -4.31 4.43 -15.63
CA ALA A 45 -5.55 5.17 -15.91
C ALA A 45 -6.44 5.25 -14.64
N THR A 46 -6.58 6.46 -14.09
CA THR A 46 -7.20 6.72 -12.78
C THR A 46 -8.62 6.16 -12.66
N GLU A 47 -9.40 6.17 -13.75
CA GLU A 47 -10.78 5.67 -13.83
C GLU A 47 -10.94 4.20 -13.42
N LYS A 48 -9.92 3.35 -13.68
CA LYS A 48 -9.99 1.91 -13.37
C LYS A 48 -9.25 1.51 -12.10
N HIS A 49 -8.47 2.42 -11.51
CA HIS A 49 -7.57 2.11 -10.41
C HIS A 49 -7.93 2.82 -9.10
N ILE A 50 -8.73 3.90 -9.15
CA ILE A 50 -9.19 4.61 -7.95
C ILE A 50 -10.50 4.00 -7.45
N PRO A 51 -10.55 3.48 -6.20
CA PRO A 51 -11.79 2.97 -5.63
C PRO A 51 -12.84 4.08 -5.50
N ILE A 52 -14.08 3.77 -5.89
CA ILE A 52 -15.25 4.63 -5.64
C ILE A 52 -16.02 4.01 -4.47
N TYR A 53 -16.31 4.82 -3.44
CA TYR A 53 -17.16 4.39 -2.34
C TYR A 53 -18.53 5.08 -2.41
N GLN A 54 -19.60 4.34 -2.10
CA GLN A 54 -20.94 4.89 -1.92
C GLN A 54 -21.41 4.59 -0.50
N TRP A 55 -21.63 5.62 0.31
CA TRP A 55 -22.25 5.45 1.61
C TRP A 55 -23.77 5.31 1.44
N LYS A 56 -24.30 4.11 1.66
CA LYS A 56 -25.73 3.90 1.80
C LYS A 56 -26.08 3.91 3.29
N ARG A 57 -26.98 4.80 3.66
CA ARG A 57 -27.52 4.90 5.02
C ARG A 57 -28.35 3.64 5.26
N ASN A 58 -27.82 2.69 6.05
CA ASN A 58 -28.59 1.55 6.51
C ASN A 58 -29.81 2.09 7.28
N ILE A 59 -30.99 1.91 6.70
CA ILE A 59 -32.23 1.86 7.48
C ILE A 59 -32.17 0.51 8.19
N ILE A 60 -32.22 0.56 9.51
CA ILE A 60 -32.23 -0.60 10.41
C ILE A 60 -33.43 -1.48 10.08
#